data_AF-A0A3S2P2D3-F1
#
_entry.id   AF-A0A3S2P2D3-F1
#
_cell.length_a   1.000
_cell.length_b   1.000
_cell.length_c   1.000
_cell.angle_alpha   90.00
_cell.angle_beta   90.00
_cell.angle_gamma   90.00
#
_symmetry.space_group_name_H-M   'P 1'
#
loop_
_entity.id
_entity.type
_entity.pdbx_description
1 polymer ?
#
loop_
_entity_poly.entity_id
_entity_poly.type
_entity_poly.pdbx_seq_one_letter_code
_entity_poly.pdbx_strand_id
1 'polypeptide(L)'
;MLFLCATDYVQEHWKEDSFFGMQFLNGVNPILIRRCTELPRNFPVTDCMVFPRGQMSLAEEMKKGNIFLCDYKHLDGVKTNTINGKKQYLMAPLVLLQKTADEKLMPIAIQLKQAPAEDNPIFLPTDPEYDWLLAKIFVRSADFSEHQLNAHLLRTHLLAEVFAVSLLRNVPMVHPLYKLLIPHTRYTLQINFLARNLLISENGSFTRFAASGGEGMMTILGRSLCSDIHPPSVYLMILLRGGLWEIIYRFVKGVIEYYYKNDKEVQQDTEIQKWISDIFEHGFLSQASTGVPQSFTSVAQLVKFVTMVIFTGSAQHAAVNSGQYDYGGWMPNTPLSLKRPPPTKKGEASEDTLLETLPDVSVTVQGMATLWLLSKQSSDFVPLGKYPEQHFTEETPCEFIKNFQAELEDLSRRIKARNTNLEVPYKYLDPEEVENSVAI
;
A
#
# COMPACT_ATOMS: atom_id res chain seq x y z
N MET A 1 25.97 17.25 8.41
CA MET A 1 25.26 16.07 8.92
C MET A 1 25.14 15.13 7.74
N LEU A 2 25.89 14.02 7.74
CA LEU A 2 25.77 13.00 6.68
C LEU A 2 24.34 12.46 6.80
N PHE A 3 23.54 12.55 5.74
CA PHE A 3 22.23 11.90 5.72
C PHE A 3 22.47 10.40 5.82
N LEU A 4 22.13 9.80 6.96
CA LEU A 4 22.02 8.34 7.09
C LEU A 4 21.09 7.84 5.97
N CYS A 5 21.44 6.73 5.33
CA CYS A 5 20.52 6.09 4.38
C CYS A 5 19.25 5.70 5.16
N ALA A 6 18.07 5.74 4.54
CA ALA A 6 16.82 5.41 5.24
C ALA A 6 16.88 4.01 5.89
N THR A 7 17.57 3.06 5.26
CA THR A 7 17.84 1.73 5.83
C THR A 7 18.67 1.77 7.11
N ASP A 8 19.67 2.66 7.21
CA ASP A 8 20.50 2.80 8.41
C ASP A 8 19.64 3.32 9.58
N TYR A 9 18.78 4.30 9.31
CA TYR A 9 17.82 4.80 10.30
C TYR A 9 16.88 3.69 10.77
N VAL A 10 16.35 2.87 9.85
CA VAL A 10 15.52 1.72 10.23
C VAL A 10 16.29 0.74 11.10
N GLN A 11 17.55 0.45 10.78
CA GLN A 11 18.39 -0.43 11.59
C GLN A 11 18.62 0.09 13.01
N GLU A 12 18.76 1.41 13.18
CA GLU A 12 18.94 2.03 14.49
C GLU A 12 17.64 2.08 15.30
N HIS A 13 16.49 2.30 14.65
CA HIS A 13 15.23 2.64 15.33
C HIS A 13 14.11 1.57 15.26
N TRP A 14 14.31 0.42 14.60
CA TRP A 14 13.25 -0.59 14.42
C TRP A 14 12.64 -1.15 15.72
N LYS A 15 13.38 -1.09 16.83
CA LYS A 15 12.88 -1.53 18.14
C LYS A 15 11.97 -0.49 18.80
N GLU A 16 11.97 0.76 18.36
CA GLU A 16 11.20 1.85 18.97
C GLU A 16 9.71 1.79 18.61
N ASP A 17 8.86 2.02 19.61
CA ASP A 17 7.40 2.01 19.43
C ASP A 17 6.91 3.19 18.58
N SER A 18 7.54 4.36 18.71
CA SER A 18 7.24 5.52 17.87
C SER A 18 7.55 5.27 16.40
N PHE A 19 8.67 4.60 16.10
CA PHE A 19 9.03 4.26 14.73
C PHE A 19 8.13 3.15 14.16
N PHE A 20 7.79 2.14 14.96
CA PHE A 20 6.80 1.13 14.60
C PHE A 20 5.44 1.75 14.24
N GLY A 21 4.94 2.68 15.06
CA GLY A 21 3.69 3.37 14.82
C GLY A 21 3.74 4.32 13.60
N MET A 22 4.85 5.04 13.43
CA MET A 22 5.06 5.96 12.30
C MET A 22 4.93 5.26 10.94
N GLN A 23 5.41 4.01 10.83
CA GLN A 23 5.35 3.24 9.58
C GLN A 23 3.92 2.94 9.09
N PHE A 24 2.91 2.95 9.97
CA PHE A 24 1.51 2.83 9.54
C PHE A 24 0.98 4.08 8.82
N LEU A 25 1.69 5.21 8.91
CA LEU A 25 1.33 6.48 8.27
C LEU A 25 2.26 6.81 7.10
N ASN A 26 3.58 6.69 7.31
CA ASN A 26 4.59 7.14 6.35
C ASN A 26 5.51 6.01 5.86
N GLY A 27 5.22 4.76 6.22
CA GLY A 27 5.89 3.59 5.66
C GLY A 27 5.35 3.22 4.27
N VAL A 28 5.64 2.00 3.84
CA VAL A 28 5.25 1.47 2.51
C VAL A 28 3.82 0.95 2.45
N ASN A 29 3.15 0.76 3.60
CA ASN A 29 1.81 0.19 3.66
C ASN A 29 0.80 0.98 4.50
N PRO A 30 0.50 2.25 4.15
CA PRO A 30 -0.43 3.05 4.95
C PRO A 30 -1.92 2.71 4.74
N ILE A 31 -2.26 1.53 4.21
CA ILE A 31 -3.65 1.21 3.77
C ILE A 31 -4.56 0.70 4.90
N LEU A 32 -4.01 0.13 5.97
CA LEU A 32 -4.80 -0.63 6.96
C LEU A 32 -5.26 0.21 8.15
N ILE A 33 -4.51 1.25 8.50
CA ILE A 33 -4.79 2.04 9.68
C ILE A 33 -6.12 2.77 9.55
N ARG A 34 -6.95 2.65 10.59
CA ARG A 34 -8.23 3.36 10.68
C ARG A 34 -8.46 3.88 12.08
N ARG A 35 -9.16 5.02 12.18
CA ARG A 35 -9.63 5.51 13.48
C ARG A 35 -10.59 4.49 14.09
N CYS A 36 -10.34 4.13 15.34
CA CYS A 36 -11.14 3.17 16.10
C CYS A 36 -12.21 3.93 16.89
N THR A 37 -13.48 3.72 16.56
CA THR A 37 -14.62 4.29 17.31
C THR A 37 -15.20 3.31 18.33
N GLU A 38 -14.96 2.02 18.13
CA GLU A 38 -15.38 0.93 19.00
C GLU A 38 -14.39 -0.24 18.82
N LEU A 39 -14.02 -0.90 19.92
CA LEU A 39 -13.15 -2.07 19.86
C LEU A 39 -13.89 -3.27 19.24
N PRO A 40 -13.24 -4.04 18.34
CA PRO A 40 -13.78 -5.31 17.88
C PRO A 40 -14.04 -6.26 19.06
N ARG A 41 -15.15 -6.99 19.04
CA ARG A 41 -15.51 -7.95 20.10
C ARG A 41 -14.46 -9.04 20.30
N ASN A 42 -13.73 -9.37 19.24
CA ASN A 42 -12.64 -10.33 19.24
C ASN A 42 -11.28 -9.72 19.66
N PHE A 43 -11.26 -8.50 20.19
CA PHE A 43 -10.08 -7.83 20.72
C PHE A 43 -10.36 -7.23 22.11
N PRO A 44 -10.40 -8.06 23.18
CA PRO A 44 -10.86 -7.68 24.51
C PRO A 44 -9.80 -6.87 25.30
N VAL A 45 -9.31 -5.78 24.73
CA VAL A 45 -8.42 -4.83 25.41
C VAL A 45 -9.22 -4.04 26.44
N THR A 46 -8.66 -3.86 27.64
CA THR A 46 -9.28 -3.12 28.74
C THR A 46 -8.49 -1.87 29.12
N ASP A 47 -9.14 -0.93 29.80
CA ASP A 47 -8.49 0.29 30.30
C ASP A 47 -7.28 -0.01 31.19
N CYS A 48 -7.37 -1.03 32.05
CA CYS A 48 -6.27 -1.40 32.95
C CYS A 48 -5.06 -1.99 32.22
N MET A 49 -5.25 -2.57 31.02
CA MET A 49 -4.14 -3.08 30.21
C MET A 49 -3.32 -1.93 29.61
N VAL A 50 -3.98 -0.95 29.00
CA VAL A 50 -3.29 0.11 28.24
C VAL A 50 -3.03 1.38 29.06
N PHE A 51 -3.79 1.61 30.13
CA PHE A 51 -3.67 2.75 31.03
C PHE A 51 -3.52 2.26 32.49
N PRO A 52 -2.42 1.55 32.83
CA PRO A 52 -2.25 0.92 34.14
C PRO A 52 -2.24 1.91 35.31
N ARG A 53 -1.97 3.20 35.04
CA ARG A 53 -2.01 4.28 36.03
C ARG A 53 -3.39 4.93 36.19
N GLY A 54 -4.42 4.46 35.47
CA GLY A 54 -5.79 4.95 35.56
C GLY A 54 -6.00 6.40 35.10
N GLN A 55 -5.10 6.91 34.26
CA GLN A 55 -5.12 8.32 33.84
C GLN A 55 -6.13 8.61 32.71
N MET A 56 -6.56 7.57 31.99
CA MET A 56 -7.36 7.67 30.77
C MET A 56 -8.32 6.48 30.67
N SER A 57 -9.39 6.61 29.90
CA SER A 57 -10.24 5.49 29.47
C SER A 57 -10.19 5.33 27.95
N LEU A 58 -10.25 4.08 27.47
CA LEU A 58 -10.27 3.79 26.03
C LEU A 58 -11.49 4.41 25.36
N ALA A 59 -12.64 4.39 26.03
CA ALA A 59 -13.88 4.96 25.52
C ALA A 59 -13.75 6.48 25.27
N GLU A 60 -13.14 7.22 26.19
CA GLU A 60 -12.91 8.66 26.01
C GLU A 60 -11.88 8.96 24.93
N GLU A 61 -10.79 8.19 24.85
CA GLU A 61 -9.76 8.38 23.83
C GLU A 61 -10.27 8.02 22.42
N MET A 62 -11.10 6.98 22.27
CA MET A 62 -11.81 6.68 21.03
C MET A 62 -12.74 7.83 20.63
N LYS A 63 -13.49 8.41 21.58
CA LYS A 63 -14.37 9.57 21.34
C LYS A 63 -13.59 10.82 20.91
N LYS A 64 -12.41 11.06 21.48
CA LYS A 64 -11.49 12.13 21.06
C LYS A 64 -10.86 11.86 19.68
N GLY A 65 -10.93 10.62 19.20
CA GLY A 65 -10.34 10.20 17.94
C GLY A 65 -8.84 9.92 18.03
N ASN A 66 -8.35 9.61 19.23
CA ASN A 66 -6.93 9.33 19.49
C ASN A 66 -6.59 7.84 19.35
N ILE A 67 -7.56 6.95 19.24
CA ILE A 67 -7.32 5.51 19.13
C ILE A 67 -7.49 5.06 17.67
N PHE A 68 -6.56 4.23 17.22
CA PHE A 68 -6.48 3.69 15.87
C PHE A 68 -6.33 2.17 15.93
N LEU A 69 -6.80 1.50 14.89
CA LEU A 69 -6.79 0.05 14.76
C LEU A 69 -6.22 -0.34 13.39
N CYS A 70 -5.31 -1.30 13.38
CA CYS A 70 -4.95 -2.07 12.19
C CYS A 70 -5.42 -3.52 12.40
N ASP A 71 -6.21 -4.04 11.46
CA ASP A 71 -6.82 -5.37 11.55
C ASP A 71 -6.44 -6.21 10.33
N TYR A 72 -5.67 -7.27 10.56
CA TYR A 72 -5.13 -8.15 9.53
C TYR A 72 -5.98 -9.41 9.32
N LYS A 73 -7.30 -9.34 9.56
CA LYS A 73 -8.25 -10.46 9.40
C LYS A 73 -8.15 -11.20 8.06
N HIS A 74 -7.70 -10.55 6.97
CA HIS A 74 -7.53 -11.21 5.67
C HIS A 74 -6.49 -12.34 5.69
N LEU A 75 -5.55 -12.29 6.64
CA LEU A 75 -4.52 -13.31 6.83
C LEU A 75 -4.99 -14.49 7.69
N ASP A 76 -6.18 -14.43 8.28
CA ASP A 76 -6.63 -15.44 9.24
C ASP A 76 -6.83 -16.81 8.58
N GLY A 77 -6.19 -17.83 9.14
CA GLY A 77 -6.18 -19.18 8.58
C GLY A 77 -5.51 -19.33 7.21
N VAL A 78 -4.74 -18.33 6.73
CA VAL A 78 -3.98 -18.47 5.49
C VAL A 78 -2.94 -19.57 5.64
N LYS A 79 -2.90 -20.49 4.67
CA LYS A 79 -1.92 -21.57 4.62
C LYS A 79 -0.53 -20.99 4.34
N THR A 80 0.41 -21.31 5.23
CA THR A 80 1.78 -20.83 5.13
C THR A 80 2.66 -21.76 4.31
N ASN A 81 3.71 -21.18 3.75
CA ASN A 81 4.69 -21.87 2.94
C ASN A 81 5.62 -22.79 3.77
N THR A 82 6.31 -23.70 3.08
CA THR A 82 7.43 -24.47 3.61
C THR A 82 8.69 -24.08 2.85
N ILE A 83 9.65 -23.48 3.55
CA ILE A 83 10.89 -22.97 2.95
C ILE A 83 12.05 -23.76 3.52
N ASN A 84 12.91 -24.29 2.64
CA ASN A 84 14.04 -25.15 3.02
C ASN A 84 13.62 -26.34 3.92
N GLY A 85 12.44 -26.92 3.67
CA GLY A 85 11.88 -28.02 4.46
C GLY A 85 11.33 -27.62 5.83
N LYS A 86 11.32 -26.33 6.18
CA LYS A 86 10.77 -25.82 7.45
C LYS A 86 9.45 -25.10 7.22
N LYS A 87 8.45 -25.44 8.03
CA LYS A 87 7.17 -24.73 8.07
C LYS A 87 7.40 -23.27 8.47
N GLN A 88 6.80 -22.35 7.73
CA GLN A 88 6.79 -20.93 8.07
C GLN A 88 5.50 -20.55 8.81
N TYR A 89 5.52 -19.39 9.46
CA TYR A 89 4.41 -18.86 10.25
C TYR A 89 4.04 -17.45 9.78
N LEU A 90 2.74 -17.20 9.72
CA LEU A 90 2.11 -15.93 9.39
C LEU A 90 0.91 -15.78 10.32
N MET A 91 0.71 -14.56 10.82
CA MET A 91 -0.31 -14.26 11.81
C MET A 91 -1.33 -13.28 11.24
N ALA A 92 -2.49 -13.16 11.89
CA ALA A 92 -3.56 -12.24 11.54
C ALA A 92 -3.85 -11.26 12.70
N PRO A 93 -2.89 -10.37 13.00
CA PRO A 93 -2.94 -9.58 14.22
C PRO A 93 -4.01 -8.49 14.22
N LEU A 94 -4.34 -8.04 15.43
CA LEU A 94 -5.05 -6.81 15.74
C LEU A 94 -4.09 -5.89 16.50
N VAL A 95 -3.92 -4.66 16.03
CA VAL A 95 -2.98 -3.69 16.58
C VAL A 95 -3.75 -2.45 17.00
N LEU A 96 -3.71 -2.12 18.29
CA LEU A 96 -4.26 -0.89 18.82
C LEU A 96 -3.16 0.16 18.94
N LEU A 97 -3.39 1.35 18.41
CA LEU A 97 -2.47 2.48 18.51
C LEU A 97 -3.14 3.68 19.15
N GLN A 98 -2.36 4.47 19.89
CA GLN A 98 -2.78 5.74 20.48
C GLN A 98 -1.98 6.88 19.88
N LYS A 99 -2.67 7.94 19.46
CA LYS A 99 -2.07 9.23 19.16
C LYS A 99 -1.82 9.99 20.46
N THR A 100 -0.56 10.33 20.72
CA THR A 100 -0.13 11.07 21.90
C THR A 100 -0.25 12.58 21.69
N ALA A 101 -0.07 13.35 22.77
CA ALA A 101 -0.14 14.82 22.74
C ALA A 101 0.99 15.46 21.90
N ASP A 102 2.13 14.79 21.76
CA ASP A 102 3.24 15.17 20.87
C ASP A 102 3.05 14.63 19.44
N GLU A 103 1.82 14.27 19.06
CA GLU A 103 1.42 13.83 17.72
C GLU A 103 2.11 12.54 17.23
N LYS A 104 2.71 11.75 18.14
CA LYS A 104 3.24 10.43 17.83
C LYS A 104 2.14 9.39 17.87
N LEU A 105 2.28 8.37 17.04
CA LEU A 105 1.39 7.21 17.05
C LEU A 105 2.12 6.06 17.74
N MET A 106 1.60 5.59 18.87
CA MET A 106 2.25 4.59 19.72
C MET A 106 1.42 3.30 19.74
N PRO A 107 2.00 2.12 19.46
CA PRO A 107 1.32 0.85 19.71
C PRO A 107 1.07 0.65 21.22
N ILE A 108 -0.15 0.32 21.60
CA ILE A 108 -0.54 0.10 23.01
C ILE A 108 -1.01 -1.32 23.31
N ALA A 109 -1.45 -2.07 22.29
CA ALA A 109 -1.82 -3.48 22.44
C ALA A 109 -1.70 -4.24 21.11
N ILE A 110 -1.25 -5.49 21.16
CA ILE A 110 -1.17 -6.41 20.01
C ILE A 110 -1.76 -7.77 20.39
N GLN A 111 -2.72 -8.27 19.62
CA GLN A 111 -3.17 -9.67 19.68
C GLN A 111 -2.82 -10.35 18.36
N LEU A 112 -2.15 -11.50 18.38
CA LEU A 112 -1.54 -12.06 17.15
C LEU A 112 -2.50 -12.93 16.31
N LYS A 113 -3.53 -13.52 16.92
CA LYS A 113 -4.62 -14.22 16.20
C LYS A 113 -5.93 -13.44 16.33
N GLN A 114 -6.86 -13.71 15.41
CA GLN A 114 -8.19 -13.07 15.44
C GLN A 114 -9.05 -13.50 16.62
N ALA A 115 -9.00 -14.77 17.03
CA ALA A 115 -9.80 -15.29 18.13
C ALA A 115 -9.09 -15.12 19.49
N PRO A 116 -9.71 -14.47 20.50
CA PRO A 116 -9.18 -14.45 21.86
C PRO A 116 -9.08 -15.87 22.43
N ALA A 117 -7.95 -16.20 23.04
CA ALA A 117 -7.71 -17.51 23.63
C ALA A 117 -6.60 -17.42 24.70
N GLU A 118 -6.52 -18.42 25.57
CA GLU A 118 -5.45 -18.52 26.58
C GLU A 118 -4.05 -18.60 25.92
N ASP A 119 -3.96 -19.24 24.75
CA ASP A 119 -2.74 -19.35 23.93
C ASP A 119 -2.59 -18.21 22.89
N ASN A 120 -3.36 -17.12 23.04
CA ASN A 120 -3.31 -15.92 22.23
C ASN A 120 -3.39 -14.67 23.12
N PRO A 121 -2.35 -14.42 23.93
CA PRO A 121 -2.36 -13.28 24.85
C PRO A 121 -2.37 -11.94 24.09
N ILE A 122 -2.90 -10.91 24.74
CA ILE A 122 -2.75 -9.53 24.32
C ILE A 122 -1.42 -9.02 24.85
N PHE A 123 -0.45 -8.81 23.96
CA PHE A 123 0.85 -8.24 24.27
C PHE A 123 0.75 -6.72 24.44
N LEU A 124 1.51 -6.19 25.38
CA LEU A 124 1.54 -4.80 25.79
C LEU A 124 2.98 -4.28 25.79
N PRO A 125 3.21 -2.97 25.61
CA PRO A 125 4.55 -2.39 25.72
C PRO A 125 5.17 -2.51 27.13
N THR A 126 4.38 -2.86 28.15
CA THR A 126 4.82 -3.12 29.52
C THR A 126 5.24 -4.58 29.77
N ASP A 127 5.05 -5.47 28.78
CA ASP A 127 5.50 -6.86 28.87
C ASP A 127 7.04 -6.95 28.74
N PRO A 128 7.67 -8.10 29.07
CA PRO A 128 9.10 -8.31 28.86
C PRO A 128 9.55 -7.94 27.43
N GLU A 129 10.77 -7.39 27.31
CA GLU A 129 11.31 -6.81 26.06
C GLU A 129 11.09 -7.71 24.84
N TYR A 130 11.47 -8.98 24.94
CA TYR A 130 11.40 -9.91 23.81
C TYR A 130 9.99 -10.38 23.49
N ASP A 131 9.05 -10.38 24.45
CA ASP A 131 7.64 -10.68 24.17
C ASP A 131 7.04 -9.57 23.31
N TRP A 132 7.26 -8.32 23.72
CA TRP A 132 6.77 -7.15 22.99
C TRP A 132 7.42 -7.02 21.61
N LEU A 133 8.74 -7.24 21.55
CA LEU A 133 9.48 -7.15 20.30
C LEU A 133 9.05 -8.24 19.32
N LEU A 134 8.87 -9.49 19.75
CA LEU A 134 8.35 -10.56 18.89
C LEU A 134 6.93 -10.26 18.42
N ALA A 135 6.05 -9.77 19.29
CA ALA A 135 4.69 -9.39 18.88
C ALA A 135 4.72 -8.34 17.75
N LYS A 136 5.58 -7.32 17.85
CA LYS A 136 5.80 -6.34 16.78
C LYS A 136 6.38 -6.97 15.51
N ILE A 137 7.34 -7.88 15.61
CA ILE A 137 7.92 -8.60 14.44
C ILE A 137 6.86 -9.40 13.70
N PHE A 138 5.98 -10.11 14.40
CA PHE A 138 4.86 -10.83 13.77
C PHE A 138 3.88 -9.88 13.07
N VAL A 139 3.63 -8.70 13.66
CA VAL A 139 2.85 -7.65 12.97
C VAL A 139 3.56 -7.17 11.71
N ARG A 140 4.87 -6.90 11.74
CA ARG A 140 5.62 -6.48 10.55
C ARG A 140 5.64 -7.56 9.47
N SER A 141 5.63 -8.85 9.83
CA SER A 141 5.49 -9.96 8.87
C SER A 141 4.10 -10.02 8.22
N ALA A 142 3.06 -9.79 9.01
CA ALA A 142 1.69 -9.65 8.51
C ALA A 142 1.56 -8.43 7.58
N ASP A 143 2.14 -7.29 7.98
CA ASP A 143 2.20 -6.07 7.18
C ASP A 143 2.91 -6.28 5.85
N PHE A 144 4.04 -7.00 5.83
CA PHE A 144 4.69 -7.39 4.58
C PHE A 144 3.76 -8.18 3.65
N SER A 145 3.01 -9.15 4.17
CA SER A 145 2.14 -9.98 3.32
C SER A 145 0.95 -9.20 2.76
N GLU A 146 0.30 -8.35 3.57
CA GLU A 146 -0.75 -7.45 3.08
C GLU A 146 -0.20 -6.40 2.12
N HIS A 147 0.95 -5.81 2.41
CA HIS A 147 1.62 -4.85 1.55
C HIS A 147 1.89 -5.43 0.16
N GLN A 148 2.61 -6.55 0.09
CA GLN A 148 3.08 -7.11 -1.18
C GLN A 148 1.92 -7.58 -2.06
N LEU A 149 0.93 -8.24 -1.46
CA LEU A 149 -0.14 -8.89 -2.23
C LEU A 149 -1.33 -7.99 -2.48
N ASN A 150 -1.77 -7.24 -1.46
CA ASN A 150 -2.96 -6.41 -1.55
C ASN A 150 -2.60 -4.98 -2.00
N ALA A 151 -1.77 -4.26 -1.23
CA ALA A 151 -1.48 -2.86 -1.49
C ALA A 151 -0.69 -2.64 -2.80
N HIS A 152 0.30 -3.52 -3.04
CA HIS A 152 1.22 -3.43 -4.16
C HIS A 152 0.70 -4.23 -5.36
N LEU A 153 0.80 -5.57 -5.36
CA LEU A 153 0.46 -6.39 -6.53
C LEU A 153 -0.98 -6.20 -7.01
N LEU A 154 -1.98 -6.42 -6.15
CA LEU A 154 -3.39 -6.36 -6.57
C LEU A 154 -3.83 -4.93 -6.89
N ARG A 155 -3.67 -4.00 -5.94
CA ARG A 155 -4.24 -2.65 -6.01
C ARG A 155 -3.46 -1.67 -6.87
N THR A 156 -2.26 -2.03 -7.36
CA THR A 156 -1.52 -1.22 -8.34
C THR A 156 -1.26 -1.99 -9.63
N HIS A 157 -0.41 -3.02 -9.62
CA HIS A 157 -0.03 -3.75 -10.83
C HIS A 157 -1.21 -4.36 -11.58
N LEU A 158 -1.96 -5.26 -10.95
CA LEU A 158 -3.03 -6.00 -11.63
C LEU A 158 -4.15 -5.06 -12.08
N LEU A 159 -4.46 -4.06 -11.26
CA LEU A 159 -5.48 -3.06 -11.59
C LEU A 159 -5.04 -2.13 -12.74
N ALA A 160 -3.79 -1.66 -12.75
CA ALA A 160 -3.25 -0.88 -13.85
C ALA A 160 -3.21 -1.68 -15.16
N GLU A 161 -2.91 -2.99 -15.10
CA GLU A 161 -2.97 -3.88 -16.26
C GLU A 161 -4.40 -4.01 -16.82
N VAL A 162 -5.42 -4.17 -15.96
CA VAL A 162 -6.83 -4.17 -16.39
C VAL A 162 -7.17 -2.89 -17.16
N PHE A 163 -6.75 -1.72 -16.66
CA PHE A 163 -6.98 -0.44 -17.33
C PHE A 163 -6.26 -0.37 -18.69
N ALA A 164 -5.01 -0.82 -18.74
CA ALA A 164 -4.21 -0.84 -19.96
C ALA A 164 -4.79 -1.77 -21.02
N VAL A 165 -5.18 -3.00 -20.65
CA VAL A 165 -5.78 -3.97 -21.57
C VAL A 165 -7.07 -3.42 -22.16
N SER A 166 -7.98 -2.90 -21.32
CA SER A 166 -9.23 -2.32 -21.82
C SER A 166 -9.00 -1.09 -22.70
N LEU A 167 -8.04 -0.23 -22.33
CA LEU A 167 -7.70 0.95 -23.14
C LEU A 167 -7.28 0.53 -24.56
N LEU A 168 -6.35 -0.41 -24.66
CA LEU A 168 -5.80 -0.89 -25.93
C LEU A 168 -6.83 -1.65 -26.79
N ARG A 169 -7.83 -2.28 -26.16
CA ARG A 169 -8.89 -3.02 -26.87
C ARG A 169 -10.01 -2.13 -27.41
N ASN A 170 -10.37 -1.10 -26.65
CA ASN A 170 -11.66 -0.42 -26.82
C ASN A 170 -11.55 1.05 -27.26
N VAL A 171 -10.40 1.69 -27.08
CA VAL A 171 -10.24 3.14 -27.30
C VAL A 171 -9.17 3.38 -28.37
N PRO A 172 -9.50 3.93 -29.55
CA PRO A 172 -8.54 4.12 -30.64
C PRO A 172 -7.54 5.25 -30.36
N MET A 173 -6.38 5.23 -31.01
CA MET A 173 -5.29 6.19 -30.78
C MET A 173 -5.67 7.67 -31.01
N VAL A 174 -6.70 7.92 -31.81
CA VAL A 174 -7.22 9.27 -32.07
C VAL A 174 -8.06 9.82 -30.92
N HIS A 175 -8.63 8.94 -30.09
CA HIS A 175 -9.55 9.32 -29.03
C HIS A 175 -8.83 10.07 -27.90
N PRO A 176 -9.41 11.15 -27.35
CA PRO A 176 -8.76 11.96 -26.31
C PRO A 176 -8.42 11.16 -25.05
N LEU A 177 -9.27 10.22 -24.64
CA LEU A 177 -8.99 9.33 -23.52
C LEU A 177 -7.75 8.45 -23.75
N TYR A 178 -7.52 7.97 -24.98
CA TYR A 178 -6.31 7.21 -25.30
C TYR A 178 -5.07 8.09 -25.15
N LYS A 179 -5.09 9.27 -25.78
CA LYS A 179 -3.98 10.23 -25.70
C LYS A 179 -3.64 10.60 -24.26
N LEU A 180 -4.65 10.72 -23.40
CA LEU A 180 -4.51 11.02 -21.98
C LEU A 180 -3.95 9.85 -21.18
N LEU A 181 -4.43 8.62 -21.41
CA LEU A 181 -4.08 7.46 -20.58
C LEU A 181 -2.86 6.68 -21.06
N ILE A 182 -2.52 6.70 -22.35
CA ILE A 182 -1.44 5.87 -22.90
C ILE A 182 -0.09 6.07 -22.20
N PRO A 183 0.34 7.30 -21.80
CA PRO A 183 1.61 7.48 -21.08
C PRO A 183 1.60 6.79 -19.70
N HIS A 184 0.43 6.59 -19.11
CA HIS A 184 0.24 6.00 -17.78
C HIS A 184 0.11 4.46 -17.81
N THR A 185 0.30 3.84 -18.99
CA THR A 185 0.26 2.37 -19.16
C THR A 185 1.59 1.79 -19.63
N ARG A 186 2.61 2.64 -19.80
CA ARG A 186 3.93 2.26 -20.31
C ARG A 186 4.51 1.13 -19.45
N TYR A 187 4.86 0.03 -20.10
CA TYR A 187 5.47 -1.17 -19.50
C TYR A 187 4.64 -1.97 -18.49
N THR A 188 3.44 -1.51 -18.10
CA THR A 188 2.59 -2.22 -17.13
C THR A 188 2.30 -3.67 -17.55
N LEU A 189 1.99 -3.91 -18.83
CA LEU A 189 1.77 -5.27 -19.35
C LEU A 189 3.06 -6.11 -19.30
N GLN A 190 4.20 -5.51 -19.62
CA GLN A 190 5.48 -6.19 -19.66
C GLN A 190 5.94 -6.60 -18.26
N ILE A 191 5.87 -5.68 -17.29
CA ILE A 191 6.32 -5.96 -15.92
C ILE A 191 5.41 -7.00 -15.26
N ASN A 192 4.10 -6.93 -15.47
CA ASN A 192 3.18 -7.93 -14.92
C ASN A 192 3.36 -9.31 -15.56
N PHE A 193 3.70 -9.36 -16.87
CA PHE A 193 4.10 -10.60 -17.51
C PHE A 193 5.38 -11.18 -16.88
N LEU A 194 6.39 -10.35 -16.60
CA LEU A 194 7.61 -10.80 -15.92
C LEU A 194 7.32 -11.26 -14.49
N ALA A 195 6.49 -10.54 -13.74
CA ALA A 195 6.09 -10.93 -12.38
C ALA A 195 5.41 -12.31 -12.38
N ARG A 196 4.47 -12.55 -13.31
CA ARG A 196 3.81 -13.87 -13.46
C ARG A 196 4.79 -15.01 -13.73
N ASN A 197 5.91 -14.75 -14.40
CA ASN A 197 6.89 -15.78 -14.75
C ASN A 197 7.99 -15.96 -13.70
N LEU A 198 8.47 -14.87 -13.09
CA LEU A 198 9.70 -14.84 -12.29
C LEU A 198 9.44 -14.58 -10.80
N LEU A 199 8.31 -13.98 -10.43
CA LEU A 199 8.02 -13.57 -9.06
C LEU A 199 6.96 -14.45 -8.40
N ILE A 200 5.79 -14.57 -9.04
CA ILE A 200 4.61 -15.26 -8.48
C ILE A 200 4.30 -16.60 -9.16
N SER A 201 5.16 -17.07 -10.08
CA SER A 201 5.07 -18.44 -10.60
C SER A 201 5.40 -19.46 -9.52
N GLU A 202 5.17 -20.75 -9.80
CA GLU A 202 5.53 -21.85 -8.89
C GLU A 202 7.00 -21.81 -8.44
N ASN A 203 7.91 -21.41 -9.35
CA ASN A 203 9.34 -21.30 -9.07
C ASN A 203 9.80 -19.86 -8.81
N GLY A 204 8.86 -18.90 -8.75
CA GLY A 204 9.15 -17.49 -8.60
C GLY A 204 9.66 -17.12 -7.21
N SER A 205 10.37 -15.98 -7.12
CA SER A 205 11.03 -15.55 -5.87
C SER A 205 10.03 -15.44 -4.70
N PHE A 206 8.88 -14.80 -4.90
CA PHE A 206 7.89 -14.62 -3.83
C PHE A 206 7.34 -15.96 -3.35
N THR A 207 6.95 -16.83 -4.29
CA THR A 207 6.43 -18.17 -4.00
C THR A 207 7.42 -19.02 -3.21
N ARG A 208 8.73 -18.89 -3.46
CA ARG A 208 9.75 -19.71 -2.81
C ARG A 208 10.20 -19.17 -1.45
N PHE A 209 10.15 -17.86 -1.22
CA PHE A 209 10.81 -17.24 -0.09
C PHE A 209 9.88 -16.52 0.90
N ALA A 210 8.64 -16.20 0.53
CA ALA A 210 7.67 -15.59 1.44
C ALA A 210 6.86 -16.65 2.20
N ALA A 211 6.50 -16.36 3.47
CA ALA A 211 5.59 -17.20 4.25
C ALA A 211 4.18 -17.28 3.63
N SER A 212 3.77 -16.20 2.96
CA SER A 212 2.52 -16.08 2.19
C SER A 212 2.67 -16.56 0.73
N GLY A 213 3.77 -17.20 0.35
CA GLY A 213 3.94 -17.77 -0.99
C GLY A 213 3.02 -18.97 -1.28
N GLY A 214 2.87 -19.33 -2.55
CA GLY A 214 2.10 -20.49 -2.99
C GLY A 214 0.59 -20.34 -2.80
N GLU A 215 -0.07 -21.31 -2.17
CA GLU A 215 -1.53 -21.29 -1.94
C GLU A 215 -1.98 -20.12 -1.06
N GLY A 216 -1.13 -19.69 -0.12
CA GLY A 216 -1.42 -18.56 0.75
C GLY A 216 -1.61 -17.26 -0.04
N MET A 217 -0.80 -17.07 -1.08
CA MET A 217 -0.86 -15.89 -1.96
C MET A 217 -2.22 -15.81 -2.67
N MET A 218 -2.66 -16.92 -3.25
CA MET A 218 -3.96 -16.98 -3.94
C MET A 218 -5.13 -16.72 -2.99
N THR A 219 -5.03 -17.22 -1.75
CA THR A 219 -6.04 -16.98 -0.71
C THR A 219 -6.13 -15.50 -0.35
N ILE A 220 -4.98 -14.85 -0.13
CA ILE A 220 -4.92 -13.42 0.20
C ILE A 220 -5.46 -12.58 -0.96
N LEU A 221 -4.97 -12.80 -2.18
CA LEU A 221 -5.44 -12.07 -3.37
C LEU A 221 -6.95 -12.20 -3.58
N GLY A 222 -7.50 -13.41 -3.45
CA GLY A 222 -8.94 -13.65 -3.56
C GLY A 222 -9.76 -12.92 -2.50
N ARG A 223 -9.31 -12.93 -1.23
CA ARG A 223 -9.97 -12.19 -0.14
C ARG A 223 -9.87 -10.68 -0.33
N SER A 224 -8.71 -10.17 -0.75
CA SER A 224 -8.50 -8.75 -1.01
C SER A 224 -9.38 -8.23 -2.15
N LEU A 225 -9.59 -9.02 -3.20
CA LEU A 225 -10.47 -8.65 -4.33
C LEU A 225 -11.94 -8.51 -3.90
N CYS A 226 -12.41 -9.34 -2.97
CA CYS A 226 -13.77 -9.29 -2.43
C CYS A 226 -13.97 -8.22 -1.33
N SER A 227 -12.90 -7.60 -0.85
CA SER A 227 -12.97 -6.51 0.13
C SER A 227 -13.32 -5.18 -0.52
N ASP A 228 -13.86 -4.23 0.24
CA ASP A 228 -14.11 -2.88 -0.26
C ASP A 228 -12.85 -2.31 -0.92
N ILE A 229 -12.94 -2.01 -2.21
CA ILE A 229 -11.87 -1.34 -2.96
C ILE A 229 -11.75 0.10 -2.48
N HIS A 230 -12.83 0.66 -1.92
CA HIS A 230 -12.82 1.98 -1.31
C HIS A 230 -11.73 2.07 -0.24
N PRO A 231 -10.72 2.92 -0.46
CA PRO A 231 -9.66 3.05 0.52
C PRO A 231 -10.23 3.59 1.84
N PRO A 232 -9.76 3.10 3.01
CA PRO A 232 -10.15 3.66 4.29
C PRO A 232 -9.94 5.18 4.32
N SER A 233 -10.81 5.90 5.03
CA SER A 233 -10.79 7.37 5.07
C SER A 233 -9.43 7.96 5.47
N VAL A 234 -8.64 7.23 6.28
CA VAL A 234 -7.28 7.62 6.69
C VAL A 234 -6.25 7.44 5.57
N TYR A 235 -6.31 6.34 4.80
CA TYR A 235 -5.46 6.14 3.62
C TYR A 235 -5.79 7.13 2.51
N LEU A 236 -7.08 7.38 2.28
CA LEU A 236 -7.52 8.46 1.41
C LEU A 236 -6.97 9.80 1.93
N MET A 237 -7.03 10.09 3.24
CA MET A 237 -6.42 11.31 3.78
C MET A 237 -4.89 11.39 3.60
N ILE A 238 -4.13 10.30 3.68
CA ILE A 238 -2.66 10.32 3.51
C ILE A 238 -2.30 10.52 2.03
N LEU A 239 -2.94 9.77 1.12
CA LEU A 239 -2.76 9.93 -0.32
C LEU A 239 -3.25 11.30 -0.82
N LEU A 240 -4.37 11.80 -0.30
CA LEU A 240 -4.91 13.13 -0.62
C LEU A 240 -4.07 14.26 0.00
N ARG A 241 -3.44 14.06 1.18
CA ARG A 241 -2.53 15.04 1.80
C ARG A 241 -1.28 15.31 0.98
N GLY A 242 -0.89 14.39 0.09
CA GLY A 242 0.17 14.59 -0.87
C GLY A 242 -0.15 15.65 -1.94
N GLY A 243 -1.42 16.07 -2.10
CA GLY A 243 -1.83 17.07 -3.09
C GLY A 243 -1.86 16.55 -4.54
N LEU A 244 -1.18 15.44 -4.83
CA LEU A 244 -1.12 14.83 -6.17
C LEU A 244 -2.50 14.49 -6.74
N TRP A 245 -3.39 13.91 -5.94
CA TRP A 245 -4.76 13.60 -6.39
C TRP A 245 -5.47 14.84 -6.94
N GLU A 246 -5.42 15.96 -6.21
CA GLU A 246 -6.10 17.19 -6.59
C GLU A 246 -5.49 17.82 -7.85
N ILE A 247 -4.17 17.73 -8.01
CA ILE A 247 -3.46 18.21 -9.21
C ILE A 247 -3.83 17.34 -10.43
N ILE A 248 -3.81 16.02 -10.28
CA ILE A 248 -4.25 15.08 -11.33
C ILE A 248 -5.73 15.29 -11.66
N TYR A 249 -6.59 15.47 -10.65
CA TYR A 249 -8.02 15.72 -10.84
C TYR A 249 -8.26 16.99 -11.66
N ARG A 250 -7.59 18.11 -11.33
CA ARG A 250 -7.70 19.35 -12.11
C ARG A 250 -7.25 19.18 -13.56
N PHE A 251 -6.14 18.49 -13.78
CA PHE A 251 -5.63 18.19 -15.12
C PHE A 251 -6.64 17.35 -15.93
N VAL A 252 -7.08 16.23 -15.38
CA VAL A 252 -8.07 15.34 -16.02
C VAL A 252 -9.37 16.08 -16.28
N LYS A 253 -9.87 16.84 -15.30
CA LYS A 253 -11.08 17.65 -15.44
C LYS A 253 -10.98 18.61 -16.61
N GLY A 254 -9.88 19.36 -16.71
CA GLY A 254 -9.64 20.30 -17.81
C GLY A 254 -9.67 19.62 -19.18
N VAL A 255 -8.97 18.49 -19.32
CA VAL A 255 -8.94 17.73 -20.58
C VAL A 255 -10.32 17.16 -20.93
N ILE A 256 -10.99 16.50 -19.98
CA ILE A 256 -12.27 15.83 -20.25
C ILE A 256 -13.39 16.86 -20.53
N GLU A 257 -13.49 17.96 -19.79
CA GLU A 257 -14.49 19.02 -20.06
C GLU A 257 -14.21 19.79 -21.37
N TYR A 258 -12.97 19.74 -21.86
CA TYR A 258 -12.65 20.26 -23.19
C TYR A 258 -13.22 19.39 -24.31
N TYR A 259 -13.23 18.07 -24.18
CA TYR A 259 -13.77 17.15 -25.21
C TYR A 259 -15.25 16.81 -25.03
N TYR A 260 -15.76 16.77 -23.79
CA TYR A 260 -17.16 16.44 -23.48
C TYR A 260 -17.85 17.63 -22.82
N LYS A 261 -18.83 18.22 -23.50
CA LYS A 261 -19.52 19.44 -23.05
C LYS A 261 -20.69 19.18 -22.10
N ASN A 262 -21.18 17.96 -22.07
CA ASN A 262 -22.32 17.57 -21.24
C ASN A 262 -22.36 16.05 -21.06
N ASP A 263 -23.17 15.61 -20.11
CA ASP A 263 -23.31 14.20 -19.75
C ASP A 263 -23.83 13.32 -20.90
N LYS A 264 -24.60 13.90 -21.83
CA LYS A 264 -25.15 13.17 -22.97
C LYS A 264 -24.04 12.72 -23.93
N GLU A 265 -23.03 13.55 -24.15
CA GLU A 265 -21.87 13.18 -24.99
C GLU A 265 -21.13 11.98 -24.40
N VAL A 266 -20.93 11.93 -23.08
CA VAL A 266 -20.34 10.77 -22.37
C VAL A 266 -21.22 9.53 -22.50
N GLN A 267 -22.54 9.67 -22.36
CA GLN A 267 -23.47 8.54 -22.50
C GLN A 267 -23.52 7.99 -23.93
N GLN A 268 -23.31 8.84 -24.94
CA GLN A 268 -23.39 8.47 -26.36
C GLN A 268 -22.07 7.93 -26.93
N ASP A 269 -20.96 8.16 -26.26
CA ASP A 269 -19.65 7.68 -26.68
C ASP A 269 -19.51 6.17 -26.45
N THR A 270 -19.71 5.40 -27.51
CA THR A 270 -19.67 3.94 -27.43
C THR A 270 -18.29 3.36 -27.11
N GLU A 271 -17.21 4.12 -27.31
CA GLU A 271 -15.84 3.64 -27.10
C GLU A 271 -15.51 3.67 -25.61
N ILE A 272 -15.81 4.77 -24.91
CA ILE A 272 -15.61 4.85 -23.46
C ILE A 272 -16.58 3.95 -22.67
N GLN A 273 -17.79 3.71 -23.20
CA GLN A 273 -18.74 2.77 -22.58
C GLN A 273 -18.24 1.33 -22.69
N LYS A 274 -17.66 0.94 -23.83
CA LYS A 274 -16.99 -0.36 -23.98
C LYS A 274 -15.77 -0.47 -23.07
N TRP A 275 -14.98 0.61 -22.95
CA TRP A 275 -13.81 0.65 -22.07
C TRP A 275 -14.18 0.33 -20.62
N ILE A 276 -15.19 0.99 -20.05
CA ILE A 276 -15.61 0.72 -18.67
C ILE A 276 -16.32 -0.63 -18.50
N SER A 277 -17.10 -1.07 -19.50
CA SER A 277 -17.74 -2.39 -19.50
C SER A 277 -16.70 -3.53 -19.51
N ASP A 278 -15.66 -3.46 -20.35
CA ASP A 278 -14.58 -4.46 -20.42
C ASP A 278 -13.79 -4.50 -19.08
N ILE A 279 -13.58 -3.35 -18.43
CA ILE A 279 -12.99 -3.28 -17.07
C ILE A 279 -13.89 -3.96 -16.04
N PHE A 280 -15.19 -3.65 -16.02
CA PHE A 280 -16.13 -4.23 -15.07
C PHE A 280 -16.28 -5.75 -15.26
N GLU A 281 -16.48 -6.19 -16.49
CA GLU A 281 -16.75 -7.59 -16.83
C GLU A 281 -15.52 -8.48 -16.62
N HIS A 282 -14.36 -8.05 -17.12
CA HIS A 282 -13.16 -8.91 -17.12
C HIS A 282 -12.19 -8.58 -15.99
N GLY A 283 -12.07 -7.30 -15.61
CA GLY A 283 -11.22 -6.89 -14.50
C GLY A 283 -11.83 -7.13 -13.12
N PHE A 284 -13.12 -6.85 -12.98
CA PHE A 284 -13.86 -7.00 -11.73
C PHE A 284 -14.87 -8.16 -11.72
N LEU A 285 -14.80 -9.03 -12.73
CA LEU A 285 -15.57 -10.27 -12.81
C LEU A 285 -17.09 -10.06 -12.69
N SER A 286 -17.59 -8.94 -13.21
CA SER A 286 -18.99 -8.53 -13.13
C SER A 286 -19.55 -8.43 -11.70
N GLN A 287 -18.69 -8.22 -10.70
CA GLN A 287 -19.11 -8.15 -9.30
C GLN A 287 -19.57 -6.74 -8.93
N ALA A 288 -20.89 -6.53 -8.87
CA ALA A 288 -21.48 -5.22 -8.54
C ALA A 288 -21.07 -4.69 -7.15
N SER A 289 -20.74 -5.58 -6.20
CA SER A 289 -20.27 -5.23 -4.86
C SER A 289 -18.93 -4.49 -4.84
N THR A 290 -18.17 -4.49 -5.94
CA THR A 290 -16.89 -3.78 -6.07
C THR A 290 -17.07 -2.26 -6.16
N GLY A 291 -18.26 -1.78 -6.51
CA GLY A 291 -18.54 -0.35 -6.71
C GLY A 291 -17.97 0.24 -8.00
N VAL A 292 -17.35 -0.58 -8.85
CA VAL A 292 -16.84 -0.14 -10.15
C VAL A 292 -18.02 0.14 -11.10
N PRO A 293 -18.02 1.29 -11.82
CA PRO A 293 -19.10 1.60 -12.76
C PRO A 293 -19.22 0.54 -13.86
N GLN A 294 -20.44 0.24 -14.28
CA GLN A 294 -20.71 -0.58 -15.47
C GLN A 294 -20.80 0.28 -16.74
N SER A 295 -21.10 1.57 -16.57
CA SER A 295 -21.26 2.57 -17.61
C SER A 295 -20.98 3.95 -17.02
N PHE A 296 -20.56 4.90 -17.86
CA PHE A 296 -20.47 6.30 -17.45
C PHE A 296 -21.77 7.04 -17.76
N THR A 297 -22.33 7.71 -16.75
CA THR A 297 -23.57 8.50 -16.89
C THR A 297 -23.31 10.00 -16.87
N SER A 298 -22.13 10.46 -16.45
CA SER A 298 -21.80 11.88 -16.39
C SER A 298 -20.33 12.18 -16.61
N VAL A 299 -20.05 13.42 -17.01
CA VAL A 299 -18.68 13.97 -17.14
C VAL A 299 -17.95 13.88 -15.80
N ALA A 300 -18.62 14.22 -14.70
CA ALA A 300 -18.04 14.15 -13.36
C ALA A 300 -17.60 12.72 -12.97
N GLN A 301 -18.38 11.70 -13.34
CA GLN A 301 -18.03 10.31 -13.10
C GLN A 301 -16.82 9.88 -13.92
N LEU A 302 -16.77 10.25 -15.20
CA LEU A 302 -15.63 9.98 -16.08
C LEU A 302 -14.35 10.64 -15.55
N VAL A 303 -14.40 11.93 -15.19
CA VAL A 303 -13.27 12.67 -14.60
C VAL A 303 -12.74 11.97 -13.35
N LYS A 304 -13.63 11.60 -12.42
CA LYS A 304 -13.23 10.91 -11.18
C LYS A 304 -12.57 9.56 -11.48
N PHE A 305 -13.13 8.79 -12.41
CA PHE A 305 -12.59 7.47 -12.75
C PHE A 305 -11.23 7.57 -13.45
N VAL A 306 -11.08 8.47 -14.41
CA VAL A 306 -9.80 8.70 -15.10
C VAL A 306 -8.74 9.24 -14.15
N THR A 307 -9.11 10.11 -13.20
CA THR A 307 -8.23 10.56 -12.11
C THR A 307 -7.73 9.37 -11.30
N MET A 308 -8.63 8.44 -10.92
CA MET A 308 -8.27 7.23 -10.20
C MET A 308 -7.29 6.35 -11.00
N VAL A 309 -7.55 6.12 -12.28
CA VAL A 309 -6.67 5.34 -13.16
C VAL A 309 -5.25 5.90 -13.18
N ILE A 310 -5.12 7.21 -13.42
CA ILE A 310 -3.81 7.89 -13.45
C ILE A 310 -3.15 7.83 -12.07
N PHE A 311 -3.88 8.14 -11.00
CA PHE A 311 -3.34 8.13 -9.65
C PHE A 311 -2.85 6.74 -9.22
N THR A 312 -3.62 5.69 -9.52
CA THR A 312 -3.26 4.31 -9.20
C THR A 312 -2.02 3.86 -9.98
N GLY A 313 -1.95 4.19 -11.27
CA GLY A 313 -0.81 3.84 -12.12
C GLY A 313 0.48 4.62 -11.83
N SER A 314 0.39 5.72 -11.07
CA SER A 314 1.53 6.60 -10.76
C SER A 314 1.77 6.73 -9.26
N ALA A 315 1.11 7.69 -8.62
CA ALA A 315 1.31 8.10 -7.24
C ALA A 315 1.10 6.95 -6.24
N GLN A 316 0.04 6.16 -6.41
CA GLN A 316 -0.23 5.05 -5.50
C GLN A 316 0.87 3.99 -5.59
N HIS A 317 1.27 3.62 -6.80
CA HIS A 317 2.35 2.65 -7.04
C HIS A 317 3.66 3.14 -6.41
N ALA A 318 4.06 4.39 -6.69
CA ALA A 318 5.27 4.98 -6.12
C ALA A 318 5.27 4.97 -4.59
N ALA A 319 4.13 5.32 -3.96
CA ALA A 319 4.00 5.35 -2.50
C ALA A 319 4.20 3.97 -1.83
N VAL A 320 3.84 2.88 -2.51
CA VAL A 320 3.95 1.52 -1.97
C VAL A 320 5.16 0.74 -2.51
N ASN A 321 5.80 1.19 -3.59
CA ASN A 321 6.92 0.51 -4.24
C ASN A 321 8.29 1.11 -3.90
N SER A 322 8.43 2.44 -3.97
CA SER A 322 9.74 3.10 -3.95
C SER A 322 10.46 3.02 -2.60
N GLY A 323 9.71 2.82 -1.51
CA GLY A 323 10.27 2.68 -0.15
C GLY A 323 10.56 1.24 0.28
N GLN A 324 10.32 0.22 -0.56
CA GLN A 324 10.43 -1.17 -0.09
C GLN A 324 11.82 -1.51 0.44
N TYR A 325 12.89 -1.08 -0.24
CA TYR A 325 14.25 -1.31 0.26
C TYR A 325 14.62 -0.41 1.45
N ASP A 326 14.10 0.81 1.51
CA ASP A 326 14.34 1.73 2.64
C ASP A 326 13.90 1.06 3.96
N TYR A 327 12.69 0.47 4.00
CA TYR A 327 12.14 -0.18 5.19
C TYR A 327 12.41 -1.69 5.29
N GLY A 328 12.63 -2.36 4.16
CA GLY A 328 12.84 -3.80 4.06
C GLY A 328 14.29 -4.24 3.93
N GLY A 329 15.22 -3.31 3.76
CA GLY A 329 16.67 -3.56 3.82
C GLY A 329 17.14 -4.01 5.20
N TRP A 330 16.35 -3.74 6.25
CA TRP A 330 16.54 -4.30 7.59
C TRP A 330 15.49 -5.36 7.89
N MET A 331 15.87 -6.64 7.75
CA MET A 331 14.94 -7.78 7.80
C MET A 331 14.08 -7.85 9.08
N PRO A 332 14.58 -7.57 10.29
CA PRO A 332 13.72 -7.57 11.49
C PRO A 332 12.56 -6.57 11.43
N ASN A 333 12.70 -5.49 10.64
CA ASN A 333 11.62 -4.52 10.43
C ASN A 333 10.61 -4.96 9.36
N THR A 334 10.98 -5.82 8.41
CA THR A 334 10.06 -6.29 7.36
C THR A 334 10.33 -7.77 7.02
N PRO A 335 10.07 -8.70 7.96
CA PRO A 335 10.38 -10.11 7.77
C PRO A 335 9.38 -10.78 6.81
N LEU A 336 9.88 -11.23 5.66
CA LEU A 336 9.05 -11.93 4.67
C LEU A 336 8.57 -13.33 5.10
N SER A 337 9.20 -13.90 6.12
CA SER A 337 8.81 -15.17 6.73
C SER A 337 9.36 -15.29 8.15
N LEU A 338 8.73 -16.15 8.96
CA LEU A 338 9.14 -16.47 10.32
C LEU A 338 9.09 -18.00 10.52
N LYS A 339 10.10 -18.58 11.16
CA LYS A 339 10.30 -20.04 11.26
C LYS A 339 9.69 -20.70 12.49
N ARG A 340 9.32 -19.92 13.51
CA ARG A 340 8.72 -20.43 14.76
C ARG A 340 7.31 -19.86 14.93
N PRO A 341 6.41 -20.60 15.62
CA PRO A 341 5.12 -20.05 16.01
C PRO A 341 5.30 -18.88 16.99
N PRO A 342 4.31 -17.98 17.11
CA PRO A 342 4.36 -16.92 18.10
C PRO A 342 4.34 -17.48 19.53
N PRO A 343 4.84 -16.73 20.52
CA PRO A 343 4.71 -17.09 21.93
C PRO A 343 3.24 -17.28 22.31
N THR A 344 2.94 -18.37 23.03
CA THR A 344 1.58 -18.66 23.51
C THR A 344 1.32 -18.11 24.90
N LYS A 345 2.38 -17.72 25.62
CA LYS A 345 2.31 -17.08 26.94
C LYS A 345 3.33 -15.95 27.02
N LYS A 346 3.09 -15.02 27.94
CA LYS A 346 4.04 -13.96 28.28
C LYS A 346 5.16 -14.51 29.17
N GLY A 347 6.35 -13.95 29.07
CA GLY A 347 7.55 -14.32 29.82
C GLY A 347 8.32 -15.51 29.23
N GLU A 348 7.93 -16.01 28.06
CA GLU A 348 8.59 -17.15 27.40
C GLU A 348 9.57 -16.73 26.31
N ALA A 349 9.50 -15.49 25.81
CA ALA A 349 10.42 -15.01 24.78
C ALA A 349 11.79 -14.61 25.36
N SER A 350 12.83 -14.95 24.62
CA SER A 350 14.23 -14.54 24.83
C SER A 350 14.88 -14.12 23.52
N GLU A 351 16.09 -13.55 23.60
CA GLU A 351 16.91 -13.22 22.44
C GLU A 351 17.12 -14.44 21.52
N ASP A 352 17.45 -15.60 22.10
CA ASP A 352 17.65 -16.84 21.35
C ASP A 352 16.39 -17.23 20.58
N THR A 353 15.22 -17.20 21.24
CA THR A 353 13.96 -17.54 20.55
C THR A 353 13.62 -16.55 19.45
N LEU A 354 13.98 -15.27 19.61
CA LEU A 354 13.81 -14.25 18.57
C LEU A 354 14.69 -14.59 17.36
N LEU A 355 15.99 -14.84 17.57
CA LEU A 355 16.93 -15.18 16.50
C LEU A 355 16.54 -16.47 15.77
N GLU A 356 16.03 -17.46 16.49
CA GLU A 356 15.54 -18.71 15.90
C GLU A 356 14.23 -18.52 15.11
N THR A 357 13.41 -17.53 15.48
CA THR A 357 12.16 -17.18 14.79
C THR A 357 12.44 -16.47 13.46
N LEU A 358 13.45 -15.61 13.41
CA LEU A 358 13.84 -14.85 12.21
C LEU A 358 14.29 -15.77 11.07
N PRO A 359 14.04 -15.42 9.79
CA PRO A 359 14.31 -16.25 8.61
C PRO A 359 15.78 -16.66 8.44
N ASP A 360 15.99 -17.76 7.71
CA ASP A 360 17.34 -18.22 7.35
C ASP A 360 18.05 -17.18 6.45
N VAL A 361 19.38 -17.12 6.51
CA VAL A 361 20.20 -16.17 5.73
C VAL A 361 19.86 -16.20 4.24
N SER A 362 19.66 -17.39 3.65
CA SER A 362 19.30 -17.51 2.24
C SER A 362 17.97 -16.83 1.90
N VAL A 363 16.99 -16.91 2.81
CA VAL A 363 15.66 -16.30 2.63
C VAL A 363 15.77 -14.79 2.78
N THR A 364 16.51 -14.32 3.77
CA THR A 364 16.79 -12.90 4.00
C THR A 364 17.47 -12.25 2.80
N VAL A 365 18.54 -12.85 2.27
CA VAL A 365 19.28 -12.31 1.11
C VAL A 365 18.38 -12.23 -0.13
N GLN A 366 17.57 -13.27 -0.39
CA GLN A 366 16.66 -13.28 -1.54
C GLN A 366 15.55 -12.23 -1.40
N GLY A 367 14.97 -12.10 -0.21
CA GLY A 367 13.99 -11.05 0.08
C GLY A 367 14.58 -9.65 -0.11
N MET A 368 15.71 -9.36 0.51
CA MET A 368 16.39 -8.06 0.39
C MET A 368 16.79 -7.75 -1.05
N ALA A 369 17.34 -8.71 -1.79
CA ALA A 369 17.70 -8.52 -3.20
C ALA A 369 16.48 -8.24 -4.09
N THR A 370 15.35 -8.91 -3.80
CA THR A 370 14.09 -8.66 -4.52
C THR A 370 13.59 -7.25 -4.22
N LEU A 371 13.50 -6.85 -2.95
CA LEU A 371 13.05 -5.50 -2.58
C LEU A 371 13.97 -4.41 -3.15
N TRP A 372 15.29 -4.65 -3.16
CA TRP A 372 16.25 -3.73 -3.77
C TRP A 372 16.00 -3.54 -5.27
N LEU A 373 15.76 -4.65 -5.99
CA LEU A 373 15.49 -4.60 -7.42
C LEU A 373 14.19 -3.85 -7.73
N LEU A 374 13.12 -4.12 -6.97
CA LEU A 374 11.81 -3.52 -7.19
C LEU A 374 11.75 -2.02 -6.81
N SER A 375 12.55 -1.59 -5.84
CA SER A 375 12.65 -0.17 -5.47
C SER A 375 13.61 0.64 -6.34
N LYS A 376 14.30 0.02 -7.29
CA LYS A 376 15.30 0.72 -8.10
C LYS A 376 14.63 1.49 -9.23
N GLN A 377 14.96 2.77 -9.33
CA GLN A 377 14.56 3.61 -10.46
C GLN A 377 15.15 3.06 -11.78
N SER A 378 14.30 2.93 -12.80
CA SER A 378 14.75 2.49 -14.13
C SER A 378 15.67 3.53 -14.78
N SER A 379 16.57 3.09 -15.67
CA SER A 379 17.47 3.98 -16.41
C SER A 379 16.74 4.90 -17.39
N ASP A 380 15.55 4.52 -17.83
CA ASP A 380 14.67 5.25 -18.74
C ASP A 380 13.41 5.75 -18.05
N PHE A 381 13.53 6.07 -16.75
CA PHE A 381 12.46 6.59 -15.90
C PHE A 381 11.82 7.85 -16.48
N VAL A 382 10.48 7.91 -16.43
CA VAL A 382 9.72 9.09 -16.89
C VAL A 382 8.88 9.66 -15.75
N PRO A 383 9.27 10.82 -15.18
CA PRO A 383 8.53 11.44 -14.08
C PRO A 383 7.10 11.81 -14.47
N LEU A 384 6.21 11.81 -13.48
CA LEU A 384 4.80 12.15 -13.64
C LEU A 384 4.65 13.51 -14.35
N GLY A 385 3.82 13.55 -15.39
CA GLY A 385 3.55 14.75 -16.16
C GLY A 385 4.60 15.09 -17.22
N LYS A 386 5.72 14.35 -17.30
CA LYS A 386 6.64 14.44 -18.44
C LYS A 386 6.15 13.47 -19.53
N TYR A 387 5.80 14.02 -20.69
CA TYR A 387 5.24 13.25 -21.82
C TYR A 387 6.16 13.39 -23.04
N PRO A 388 7.18 12.52 -23.21
CA PRO A 388 8.11 12.60 -24.34
C PRO A 388 7.43 12.30 -25.68
N GLU A 389 6.39 11.46 -25.66
CA GLU A 389 5.55 11.19 -26.84
C GLU A 389 4.40 12.19 -26.93
N GLN A 390 4.37 12.95 -28.02
CA GLN A 390 3.34 13.98 -28.25
C GLN A 390 2.08 13.36 -28.86
N HIS A 391 1.19 12.86 -28.00
CA HIS A 391 -0.12 12.34 -28.41
C HIS A 391 -1.15 13.45 -28.63
N PHE A 392 -1.12 14.50 -27.81
CA PHE A 392 -1.89 15.74 -28.01
C PHE A 392 -1.08 16.72 -28.85
N THR A 393 -1.70 17.26 -29.90
CA THR A 393 -1.13 18.30 -30.77
C THR A 393 -1.94 19.59 -30.77
N GLU A 394 -3.14 19.57 -30.20
CA GLU A 394 -4.02 20.73 -30.06
C GLU A 394 -3.48 21.68 -28.99
N GLU A 395 -3.69 22.98 -29.20
CA GLU A 395 -3.17 24.03 -28.31
C GLU A 395 -3.70 23.90 -26.88
N THR A 396 -5.01 23.76 -26.71
CA THR A 396 -5.66 23.75 -25.38
C THR A 396 -5.24 22.55 -24.51
N PRO A 397 -5.25 21.29 -24.99
CA PRO A 397 -4.67 20.17 -24.22
C PRO A 397 -3.19 20.36 -23.89
N CYS A 398 -2.39 20.93 -24.80
CA CYS A 398 -0.99 21.25 -24.53
C CYS A 398 -0.84 22.29 -23.39
N GLU A 399 -1.73 23.27 -23.31
CA GLU A 399 -1.77 24.22 -22.18
C GLU A 399 -2.14 23.54 -20.86
N PHE A 400 -3.11 22.62 -20.86
CA PHE A 400 -3.43 21.85 -19.66
C PHE A 400 -2.24 21.02 -19.16
N ILE A 401 -1.47 20.42 -20.06
CA ILE A 401 -0.23 19.71 -19.72
C ILE A 401 0.80 20.65 -19.08
N LYS A 402 1.00 21.85 -19.64
CA LYS A 402 1.93 22.85 -19.08
C LYS A 402 1.50 23.29 -17.67
N ASN A 403 0.21 23.54 -17.47
CA ASN A 403 -0.32 23.90 -16.15
C ASN A 403 -0.16 22.76 -15.16
N PHE A 404 -0.45 21.52 -15.57
CA PHE A 404 -0.22 20.32 -14.75
C PHE A 404 1.24 20.19 -14.32
N GLN A 405 2.19 20.36 -15.25
CA GLN A 405 3.62 20.33 -14.97
C GLN A 405 4.04 21.42 -13.97
N ALA A 406 3.53 22.65 -14.12
CA ALA A 406 3.83 23.74 -13.19
C ALA A 406 3.30 23.48 -11.76
N GLU A 407 2.11 22.90 -11.64
CA GLU A 407 1.54 22.50 -10.34
C GLU A 407 2.34 21.38 -9.66
N LEU A 408 2.82 20.40 -10.44
CA LEU A 408 3.71 19.35 -9.94
C LEU A 408 5.06 19.92 -9.45
N GLU A 409 5.64 20.86 -10.21
CA GLU A 409 6.90 21.53 -9.82
C GLU A 409 6.74 22.36 -8.54
N ASP A 410 5.59 23.01 -8.33
CA ASP A 410 5.27 23.65 -7.05
C ASP A 410 5.15 22.65 -5.89
N LEU A 411 4.47 21.53 -6.12
CA LEU A 411 4.32 20.50 -5.11
C LEU A 411 5.67 19.88 -4.72
N SER A 412 6.53 19.55 -5.69
CA SER A 412 7.91 19.08 -5.45
C SER A 412 8.68 20.04 -4.53
N ARG A 413 8.66 21.35 -4.85
CA ARG A 413 9.30 22.38 -4.00
C ARG A 413 8.75 22.37 -2.57
N ARG A 414 7.43 22.24 -2.38
CA ARG A 414 6.80 22.17 -1.04
C ARG A 414 7.18 20.90 -0.28
N ILE A 415 7.23 19.75 -0.95
CA ILE A 415 7.63 18.46 -0.34
C ILE A 415 9.10 18.52 0.11
N LYS A 416 9.99 19.01 -0.76
CA LYS A 416 11.41 19.19 -0.44
C LYS A 416 11.61 20.11 0.76
N ALA A 417 10.91 21.25 0.80
CA ALA A 417 10.97 22.18 1.93
C ALA A 417 10.41 21.60 3.23
N ARG A 418 9.34 20.78 3.18
CA ARG A 418 8.85 20.06 4.36
C ARG A 418 9.88 19.04 4.86
N ASN A 419 10.48 18.30 3.93
CA ASN A 419 11.39 17.19 4.23
C ASN A 419 12.70 17.64 4.90
N THR A 420 13.12 18.90 4.77
CA THR A 420 14.32 19.41 5.49
C THR A 420 14.15 19.44 7.01
N ASN A 421 12.91 19.41 7.50
CA ASN A 421 12.59 19.48 8.93
C ASN A 421 12.12 18.14 9.51
N LEU A 422 12.21 17.05 8.73
CA LEU A 422 11.83 15.71 9.15
C LEU A 422 13.08 14.87 9.40
N GLU A 423 13.05 14.10 10.48
CA GLU A 423 14.11 13.15 10.81
C GLU A 423 14.19 12.03 9.75
N VAL A 424 13.02 11.54 9.30
CA VAL A 424 12.87 10.64 8.17
C VAL A 424 12.06 11.33 7.08
N PRO A 425 12.71 11.82 6.00
CA PRO A 425 12.04 12.43 4.87
C PRO A 425 11.06 11.46 4.16
N TYR A 426 9.82 11.90 3.92
CA TYR A 426 8.88 11.16 3.07
C TYR A 426 8.96 11.70 1.64
N LYS A 427 9.66 10.98 0.76
CA LYS A 427 9.93 11.38 -0.64
C LYS A 427 9.10 10.65 -1.70
N TYR A 428 8.41 9.56 -1.35
CA TYR A 428 7.78 8.64 -2.32
C TYR A 428 6.61 9.23 -3.12
N LEU A 429 6.13 10.41 -2.72
CA LEU A 429 5.10 11.19 -3.42
C LEU A 429 5.62 12.55 -3.92
N ASP A 430 6.94 12.76 -3.93
CA ASP A 430 7.54 13.87 -4.67
C ASP A 430 7.33 13.62 -6.18
N PRO A 431 6.69 14.53 -6.94
CA PRO A 431 6.45 14.33 -8.36
C PRO A 431 7.70 13.98 -9.19
N GLU A 432 8.90 14.36 -8.75
CA GLU A 432 10.16 13.98 -9.42
C GLU A 432 10.54 12.50 -9.23
N GLU A 433 10.00 11.85 -8.19
CA GLU A 433 10.25 10.46 -7.80
C GLU A 433 9.06 9.53 -8.18
N VAL A 434 7.99 10.09 -8.76
CA VAL A 434 6.79 9.34 -9.18
C VAL A 434 6.85 9.11 -10.68
N GLU A 435 6.82 7.85 -11.12
CA GLU A 435 6.74 7.49 -12.54
C GLU A 435 5.32 7.70 -13.10
N ASN A 436 5.18 7.94 -14.40
CA ASN A 436 3.86 8.03 -15.04
C ASN A 436 3.05 6.72 -14.96
N SER A 437 3.70 5.55 -14.91
CA SER A 437 3.07 4.24 -15.00
C SER A 437 3.70 3.23 -14.05
N VAL A 438 3.05 2.07 -13.91
CA VAL A 438 3.62 0.90 -13.23
C VAL A 438 4.60 0.22 -14.19
N ALA A 439 5.90 0.38 -13.95
CA ALA A 439 6.96 -0.07 -14.86
C ALA A 439 8.03 -0.96 -14.21
N ILE A 440 7.99 -1.17 -12.90
CA ILE A 440 8.88 -2.03 -12.12
C ILE A 440 8.10 -2.82 -11.08
#